data_AF-A0A6B3HX55-F1
#
_entry.id   AF-A0A6B3HX55-F1
#
_cell.length_a   1.000
_cell.length_b   1.000
_cell.length_c   1.000
_cell.angle_alpha   90.00
_cell.angle_beta   90.00
_cell.angle_gamma   90.00
#
_symmetry.space_group_name_H-M   'P 1'
#
loop_
_entity.id
_entity.type
_entity.pdbx_description
1 polymer ?
#
loop_
_entity_poly.entity_id
_entity_poly.type
_entity_poly.pdbx_seq_one_letter_code
_entity_poly.pdbx_strand_id
1 'polypeptide(L)'
;QPHDTLNDVVARLPEAEVRSARAVAPELVRLNGVTEGRPVFWIHGALAGVESYRTIAERIDRPFYGIQARGLLTEDAPIEGVTAMAEYYTGVIRSVQPEGPYDVGGFCLGGI
;
A
#
# COMPACT_ATOMS: atom_id res chain seq x y z
N GLN A 1 2.38 -14.21 -34.20
CA GLN A 1 2.21 -12.77 -33.89
C GLN A 1 3.38 -12.41 -32.99
N PRO A 2 4.24 -11.43 -33.30
CA PRO A 2 5.30 -11.06 -32.38
C PRO A 2 4.66 -10.41 -31.15
N HIS A 3 4.90 -10.99 -29.98
CA HIS A 3 4.52 -10.38 -28.71
C HIS A 3 5.58 -9.36 -28.34
N ASP A 4 5.15 -8.20 -27.89
CA ASP A 4 6.05 -7.18 -27.33
C ASP A 4 6.93 -7.81 -26.25
N THR A 5 8.23 -7.51 -26.30
CA THR A 5 9.16 -7.86 -25.23
C THR A 5 9.03 -6.88 -24.07
N LEU A 6 9.54 -7.25 -22.89
CA LEU A 6 9.61 -6.32 -21.75
C LEU A 6 10.35 -5.02 -22.13
N ASN A 7 11.39 -5.11 -22.96
CA ASN A 7 12.13 -3.94 -23.44
C ASN A 7 11.27 -3.04 -24.33
N ASP A 8 10.44 -3.63 -25.19
CA ASP A 8 9.52 -2.87 -26.04
C ASP A 8 8.48 -2.13 -25.20
N VAL A 9 7.99 -2.75 -24.12
CA VAL A 9 7.10 -2.09 -23.15
C VAL A 9 7.83 -0.95 -22.42
N VAL A 10 9.03 -1.20 -21.89
CA VAL A 10 9.82 -0.18 -21.18
C VAL A 10 10.14 1.02 -22.07
N ALA A 11 10.48 0.81 -23.34
CA ALA A 11 10.78 1.88 -24.29
C ALA A 11 9.56 2.79 -24.61
N ARG A 12 8.34 2.31 -24.34
CA ARG A 12 7.08 3.04 -24.57
C ARG A 12 6.46 3.57 -23.29
N LEU A 13 6.99 3.22 -22.13
CA LEU A 13 6.57 3.87 -20.90
C LEU A 13 7.05 5.32 -20.97
N PRO A 14 6.16 6.32 -20.84
CA PRO A 14 6.63 7.67 -20.57
C PRO A 14 7.50 7.61 -19.32
N GLU A 15 8.52 8.47 -19.21
CA GLU A 15 9.18 8.71 -17.93
C GLU A 15 8.08 9.06 -16.93
N ALA A 16 7.68 8.06 -16.14
CA ALA A 16 6.62 8.22 -15.19
C ALA A 16 7.20 9.15 -14.14
N GLU A 17 6.84 10.44 -14.21
CA GLU A 17 6.90 11.26 -13.03
C GLU A 17 6.10 10.51 -11.98
N VAL A 18 6.81 9.93 -11.02
CA VAL A 18 6.23 9.42 -9.79
C VAL A 18 5.49 10.61 -9.21
N ARG A 19 4.17 10.66 -9.47
CA ARG A 19 3.31 11.71 -8.97
C ARG A 19 3.16 11.44 -7.48
N SER A 20 4.17 11.89 -6.75
CA SER A 20 4.14 12.04 -5.31
C SER A 20 3.10 13.12 -5.04
N ALA A 21 1.84 12.69 -4.94
CA ALA A 21 0.83 13.43 -4.22
C ALA A 21 1.24 13.39 -2.75
N ARG A 22 2.28 14.17 -2.39
CA ARG A 22 2.92 14.33 -1.08
C ARG A 22 2.43 13.31 -0.06
N ALA A 23 2.78 12.05 -0.28
CA ALA A 23 2.29 10.98 0.58
C ALA A 23 3.01 11.15 1.91
N VAL A 24 2.25 11.30 3.00
CA VAL A 24 2.78 11.41 4.36
C VAL A 24 3.58 10.14 4.73
N ALA A 25 3.36 9.03 4.02
CA ALA A 25 4.20 7.84 3.98
C ALA A 25 4.14 7.21 2.57
N PRO A 26 5.28 6.95 1.89
CA PRO A 26 5.33 6.26 0.60
C PRO A 26 4.72 4.84 0.64
N GLU A 27 4.63 4.25 1.83
CA GLU A 27 4.06 2.91 2.05
C GLU A 27 2.53 2.89 1.99
N LEU A 28 1.86 4.05 2.06
CA LEU A 28 0.40 4.11 2.13
C LEU A 28 -0.22 4.29 0.74
N VAL A 29 -0.97 3.27 0.30
CA VAL A 29 -1.65 3.27 -1.00
C VAL A 29 -3.16 3.29 -0.79
N ARG A 30 -3.85 4.27 -1.36
CA ARG A 30 -5.32 4.25 -1.41
C ARG A 30 -5.75 3.31 -2.55
N LEU A 31 -6.50 2.27 -2.23
CA LEU A 31 -6.84 1.18 -3.15
C LEU A 31 -8.24 1.31 -3.77
N ASN A 32 -9.07 2.24 -3.29
CA ASN A 32 -10.36 2.56 -3.89
C ASN A 32 -10.64 4.07 -3.92
N GLY A 33 -11.70 4.48 -4.61
CA GLY A 33 -12.11 5.88 -4.73
C GLY A 33 -13.01 6.40 -3.60
N VAL A 34 -13.35 5.57 -2.61
CA VAL A 34 -14.27 5.94 -1.54
C VAL A 34 -13.57 6.85 -0.53
N THR A 35 -14.23 7.96 -0.16
CA THR A 35 -13.68 8.98 0.75
C THR A 35 -14.46 9.10 2.06
N GLU A 36 -15.66 8.55 2.14
CA GLU A 36 -16.54 8.66 3.31
C GLU A 36 -16.61 7.36 4.10
N GLY A 37 -16.68 7.47 5.43
CA GLY A 37 -16.73 6.33 6.35
C GLY A 37 -15.39 6.03 7.02
N ARG A 38 -15.42 5.15 8.03
CA ARG A 38 -14.22 4.77 8.80
C ARG A 38 -13.29 3.92 7.93
N PRO A 39 -12.03 4.32 7.70
CA PRO A 39 -11.11 3.57 6.84
C PRO A 39 -10.84 2.15 7.31
N VAL A 40 -10.42 1.31 6.36
CA VAL A 40 -9.73 0.04 6.63
C VAL A 40 -8.29 0.11 6.17
N PHE A 41 -7.39 -0.52 6.93
CA PHE A 41 -5.96 -0.55 6.66
C PHE A 41 -5.49 -1.99 6.54
N TRP A 42 -5.06 -2.41 5.35
CA TRP A 42 -4.56 -3.77 5.12
C TRP A 42 -3.05 -3.78 4.90
N ILE A 43 -2.34 -4.53 5.74
CA ILE A 43 -0.89 -4.62 5.74
C ILE A 43 -0.44 -5.69 4.73
N HIS A 44 0.64 -5.41 4.00
CA HIS A 44 1.21 -6.31 3.01
C HIS A 44 1.51 -7.71 3.55
N GLY A 45 1.43 -8.70 2.67
CA GLY A 45 1.95 -10.05 2.94
C GLY A 45 3.45 -10.15 2.65
N ALA A 46 3.96 -11.39 2.56
CA ALA A 46 5.39 -11.66 2.32
C ALA A 46 5.93 -11.10 0.99
N LEU A 47 5.07 -10.80 0.01
CA LEU A 47 5.46 -10.24 -1.29
C LEU A 47 5.57 -8.70 -1.30
N ALA A 48 5.54 -8.06 -0.13
CA ALA A 48 5.71 -6.61 0.10
C ALA A 48 4.65 -5.67 -0.50
N GLY A 49 4.03 -6.00 -1.64
CA GLY A 49 3.00 -5.20 -2.29
C GLY A 49 1.58 -5.43 -1.76
N VAL A 50 0.68 -4.51 -2.12
CA VAL A 50 -0.74 -4.51 -1.71
C VAL A 50 -1.71 -4.58 -2.90
N GLU A 51 -1.21 -4.69 -4.13
CA GLU A 51 -2.03 -4.73 -5.35
C GLU A 51 -3.02 -5.90 -5.37
N SER A 52 -2.68 -7.02 -4.72
CA SER A 52 -3.57 -8.17 -4.57
C SER A 52 -4.88 -7.85 -3.82
N TYR A 53 -4.93 -6.74 -3.07
CA TYR A 53 -6.13 -6.30 -2.37
C TYR A 53 -7.08 -5.47 -3.23
N ARG A 54 -6.66 -5.01 -4.41
CA ARG A 54 -7.45 -4.09 -5.27
C ARG A 54 -8.85 -4.64 -5.60
N THR A 55 -8.94 -5.91 -5.98
CA THR A 55 -10.22 -6.57 -6.29
C THR A 55 -11.18 -6.63 -5.10
N ILE A 56 -10.65 -6.69 -3.87
CA ILE A 56 -11.47 -6.63 -2.65
C ILE A 56 -11.84 -5.17 -2.36
N ALA A 57 -10.86 -4.26 -2.41
CA ALA A 57 -11.05 -2.83 -2.13
C ALA A 57 -12.15 -2.18 -2.99
N GLU A 58 -12.29 -2.59 -4.25
CA GLU A 58 -13.34 -2.14 -5.17
C GLU A 58 -14.76 -2.51 -4.72
N ARG A 59 -14.91 -3.51 -3.84
CA ARG A 59 -16.20 -4.01 -3.35
C ARG A 59 -16.55 -3.47 -1.95
N ILE A 60 -15.75 -2.55 -1.42
CA ILE A 60 -15.89 -2.02 -0.06
C ILE A 60 -16.38 -0.57 -0.12
N ASP A 61 -17.48 -0.29 0.56
CA ASP A 61 -18.16 1.04 0.59
C ASP A 61 -17.53 2.02 1.61
N ARG A 62 -16.24 1.90 1.89
CA ARG A 62 -15.49 2.79 2.80
C ARG A 62 -14.02 2.88 2.34
N PRO A 63 -13.26 3.91 2.78
CA PRO A 63 -11.90 4.12 2.31
C PRO A 63 -11.04 2.90 2.61
N PHE A 64 -10.40 2.37 1.57
CA PHE A 64 -9.53 1.20 1.69
C PHE A 64 -8.09 1.60 1.42
N TYR A 65 -7.23 1.38 2.41
CA TYR A 65 -5.81 1.62 2.29
C TYR A 65 -5.03 0.32 2.39
N GLY A 66 -4.04 0.16 1.51
CA GLY A 66 -2.97 -0.82 1.66
C GLY A 66 -1.73 -0.17 2.25
N ILE A 67 -1.03 -0.89 3.13
CA ILE A 67 0.29 -0.51 3.63
C ILE A 67 1.31 -1.49 3.05
N GLN A 68 2.09 -1.05 2.07
CA GLN A 68 3.15 -1.84 1.44
C GLN A 68 4.44 -1.81 2.28
N ALA A 69 5.36 -2.73 2.02
CA ALA A 69 6.62 -2.77 2.75
C ALA A 69 7.46 -1.52 2.48
N ARG A 70 8.11 -1.01 3.52
CA ARG A 70 9.15 0.02 3.38
C ARG A 70 10.28 -0.50 2.47
N GLY A 71 10.76 0.36 1.57
CA GLY A 71 11.78 0.01 0.59
C GLY A 71 11.26 -0.72 -0.64
N LEU A 72 9.94 -0.97 -0.77
CA LEU A 72 9.41 -1.58 -1.99
C LEU A 72 9.54 -0.66 -3.22
N LEU A 73 9.28 0.63 -3.03
CA LEU A 73 9.33 1.65 -4.09
C LEU A 73 10.38 2.74 -3.82
N THR A 74 11.21 2.55 -2.79
CA THR A 74 12.22 3.52 -2.34
C THR A 74 13.53 2.78 -2.05
N GLU A 75 14.62 3.52 -1.88
CA GLU A 75 15.92 2.95 -1.47
C GLU A 75 16.04 2.78 0.06
N ASP A 76 14.92 2.96 0.79
CA ASP A 76 14.91 2.82 2.24
C ASP A 76 15.14 1.38 2.67
N ALA A 77 15.86 1.20 3.79
CA ALA A 77 16.05 -0.11 4.39
C ALA A 77 14.72 -0.74 4.85
N PRO A 78 14.54 -2.06 4.69
CA PRO A 78 13.40 -2.78 5.27
C PRO A 78 13.34 -2.62 6.79
N ILE A 79 12.13 -2.69 7.33
CA ILE A 79 11.94 -2.69 8.79
C ILE A 79 12.14 -4.12 9.30
N GLU A 80 13.10 -4.30 10.20
CA GLU A 80 13.40 -5.60 10.79
C GLU A 80 12.54 -5.86 12.04
N GLY A 81 11.81 -6.98 12.02
CA GLY A 81 10.99 -7.43 13.14
C GLY A 81 9.57 -6.87 13.16
N VAL A 82 8.63 -7.72 13.59
CA VAL A 82 7.18 -7.42 13.56
C VAL A 82 6.82 -6.25 14.49
N THR A 83 7.43 -6.15 15.68
CA THR A 83 7.15 -5.06 16.62
C THR A 83 7.53 -3.69 16.06
N ALA A 84 8.74 -3.56 15.49
CA ALA A 84 9.19 -2.31 14.88
C ALA A 84 8.33 -1.94 13.67
N MET A 85 7.90 -2.95 12.91
CA MET A 85 6.98 -2.77 11.78
C MET A 85 5.61 -2.28 12.25
N ALA A 86 5.04 -2.87 13.31
CA ALA A 86 3.77 -2.46 13.88
C ALA A 86 3.81 -1.03 14.44
N GLU A 87 4.90 -0.64 15.11
CA GLU A 87 5.10 0.73 15.61
C GLU A 87 5.12 1.73 14.44
N TYR A 88 5.90 1.45 13.40
CA TYR A 88 5.99 2.29 12.22
C TYR A 88 4.64 2.40 11.49
N TYR A 89 3.99 1.26 11.18
CA TYR A 89 2.70 1.24 10.49
C TYR A 89 1.56 1.86 11.32
N THR A 90 1.63 1.80 12.65
CA THR A 90 0.69 2.55 13.50
C THR A 90 0.84 4.06 13.30
N GLY A 91 2.08 4.56 13.13
CA GLY A 91 2.33 5.95 12.75
C GLY A 91 1.71 6.31 11.40
N VAL A 92 1.85 5.42 10.42
CA VAL A 92 1.24 5.58 9.09
C VAL A 92 -0.29 5.64 9.19
N ILE A 93 -0.90 4.71 9.92
CA ILE A 93 -2.37 4.67 10.14
C ILE A 93 -2.85 5.97 10.81
N ARG A 94 -2.13 6.42 11.85
CA ARG A 94 -2.46 7.65 12.60
C ARG A 94 -2.36 8.93 11.77
N SER A 95 -1.56 8.92 10.71
CA SER A 95 -1.49 10.04 9.77
C SER A 95 -2.79 10.25 8.97
N VAL A 96 -3.61 9.19 8.84
CA VAL A 96 -4.91 9.21 8.16
C VAL A 96 -6.06 9.31 9.15
N GLN A 97 -6.01 8.51 10.21
CA GLN A 97 -7.02 8.43 11.25
C GLN A 97 -6.33 8.64 12.61
N PRO A 98 -6.34 9.85 13.19
CA PRO A 98 -5.58 10.14 14.41
C PRO A 98 -6.02 9.34 15.65
N GLU A 99 -7.30 8.99 15.72
CA GLU A 99 -7.91 8.33 16.88
C GLU A 99 -8.68 7.07 16.47
N GLY A 100 -8.69 6.09 17.38
CA GLY A 100 -9.38 4.82 17.19
C GLY A 100 -10.91 4.93 17.31
N PRO A 101 -11.63 3.80 17.15
CA PRO A 101 -11.10 2.45 16.88
C PRO A 101 -10.57 2.30 15.45
N TYR A 102 -9.56 1.44 15.27
CA TYR A 102 -8.97 1.12 13.96
C TYR A 102 -9.53 -0.19 13.42
N ASP A 103 -9.63 -0.29 12.09
CA ASP A 103 -9.94 -1.53 11.39
C ASP A 103 -8.71 -1.93 10.57
N VAL A 104 -8.00 -2.93 11.08
CA VAL A 104 -6.70 -3.37 10.56
C VAL A 104 -6.79 -4.84 10.20
N GLY A 105 -6.21 -5.21 9.07
CA GLY A 105 -6.14 -6.61 8.65
C GLY A 105 -5.01 -6.84 7.65
N GLY A 106 -5.02 -8.03 7.06
CA GLY A 106 -4.08 -8.41 6.02
C GLY A 106 -4.24 -9.88 5.67
N PHE A 107 -3.68 -10.25 4.52
CA PHE A 107 -3.62 -11.65 4.08
C PHE A 107 -2.24 -12.23 4.39
N CYS A 108 -2.20 -13.49 4.83
CA CYS A 108 -0.98 -14.21 5.15
C CYS A 108 -0.19 -13.49 6.27
N LEU A 109 1.07 -13.13 6.04
CA LEU A 109 1.91 -12.43 7.01
C LEU A 109 1.31 -11.10 7.46
N GLY A 110 0.53 -10.43 6.62
CA GLY A 110 -0.10 -9.16 6.97
C GLY A 110 -1.21 -9.28 8.03
N GLY A 111 -1.62 -10.50 8.40
CA GLY A 111 -2.60 -10.76 9.45
C GLY A 111 -2.01 -11.16 10.81
N ILE A 112 -0.68 -11.19 10.93
CA ILE A 112 0.07 -11.55 12.15
C ILE A 112 0.61 -10.29 12.81
#